data_AF-A0A2V8IRH3-F1
#
_entry.id   AF-A0A2V8IRH3-F1
#
_cell.length_a   1.000
_cell.length_b   1.000
_cell.length_c   1.000
_cell.angle_alpha   90.00
_cell.angle_beta   90.00
_cell.angle_gamma   90.00
#
_symmetry.space_group_name_H-M   'P 1'
#
loop_
_entity.id
_entity.type
_entity.pdbx_description
1 polymer ?
#
loop_
_entity_poly.entity_id
_entity_poly.type
_entity_poly.pdbx_seq_one_letter_code
_entity_poly.pdbx_strand_id
1 'polypeptide(L)'
;MQLGKAATVRAVAADPDGDKVSYAWTTPGGTLANPSGAETQWTAPMQEGPVPVAITVTDGKGGTATDAITIQVTKGNSVIW
;
A
#
# COMPACT_ATOMS: atom_id res chain seq x y z
N MET A 1 11.22 -0.54 -6.24
CA MET A 1 10.49 0.47 -7.00
C MET A 1 11.41 1.65 -7.29
N GLN A 2 11.30 2.30 -8.44
CA GLN A 2 12.09 3.51 -8.73
C GLN A 2 11.41 4.77 -8.18
N LEU A 3 12.20 5.80 -7.86
CA LEU A 3 11.70 7.13 -7.45
C LEU A 3 10.57 7.62 -8.38
N GLY A 4 9.46 8.07 -7.79
CA GLY A 4 8.30 8.62 -8.53
C GLY A 4 7.53 7.62 -9.40
N LYS A 5 7.93 6.35 -9.45
CA LYS A 5 7.17 5.31 -10.17
C LYS A 5 6.08 4.73 -9.29
N ALA A 6 5.04 4.19 -9.92
CA ALA A 6 3.89 3.65 -9.25
C ALA A 6 3.78 2.13 -9.39
N ALA A 7 3.21 1.48 -8.36
CA ALA A 7 2.77 0.10 -8.38
C ALA A 7 1.37 -0.01 -7.78
N THR A 8 0.63 -1.02 -8.20
CA THR A 8 -0.62 -1.40 -7.53
C THR A 8 -0.29 -2.29 -6.35
N VAL A 9 -0.82 -1.95 -5.17
CA VAL A 9 -0.86 -2.81 -3.99
C VAL A 9 -2.29 -3.30 -3.80
N ARG A 10 -2.44 -4.56 -3.39
CA ARG A 10 -3.74 -5.22 -3.25
C ARG A 10 -3.78 -6.02 -1.95
N ALA A 11 -4.87 -5.90 -1.23
CA ALA A 11 -5.20 -6.72 -0.07
C ALA A 11 -6.17 -7.82 -0.50
N VAL A 12 -5.97 -9.01 0.05
CA VAL A 12 -6.92 -10.11 -0.04
C VAL A 12 -7.36 -10.41 1.38
N ALA A 13 -8.62 -10.09 1.69
CA ALA A 13 -9.23 -10.36 2.98
C ALA A 13 -10.40 -11.33 2.81
N ALA A 14 -10.57 -12.20 3.80
CA ALA A 14 -11.70 -13.10 3.90
C ALA A 14 -12.34 -12.92 5.28
N ASP A 15 -13.66 -12.76 5.29
CA ASP A 15 -14.46 -12.73 6.51
C ASP A 15 -15.28 -14.03 6.59
N PRO A 16 -15.08 -14.89 7.62
CA PRO A 16 -15.79 -16.17 7.74
C PRO A 16 -17.31 -16.03 7.86
N ASP A 17 -17.78 -14.90 8.39
CA ASP A 17 -19.19 -14.60 8.62
C ASP A 17 -19.86 -13.98 7.37
N GLY A 18 -19.07 -13.68 6.33
CA GLY A 18 -19.52 -13.13 5.06
C GLY A 18 -19.81 -11.62 5.11
N ASP A 19 -19.33 -10.93 6.14
CA ASP A 19 -19.53 -9.50 6.32
C ASP A 19 -18.73 -8.68 5.30
N LYS A 20 -19.28 -7.52 4.96
CA LYS A 20 -18.56 -6.55 4.13
C LYS A 20 -17.43 -5.94 4.94
N VAL A 21 -16.20 -6.18 4.49
CA VAL A 21 -15.02 -5.54 5.09
C VAL A 21 -14.72 -4.16 4.51
N SER A 22 -14.11 -3.30 5.32
CA SER A 22 -13.59 -1.98 4.94
C SER A 22 -12.07 -1.97 4.99
N TYR A 23 -11.45 -1.21 4.08
CA TYR A 23 -10.00 -1.15 3.90
C TYR A 23 -9.48 0.25 4.25
N ALA A 24 -8.30 0.33 4.87
CA ALA A 24 -7.60 1.58 5.14
C ALA A 24 -6.09 1.41 4.95
N TRP A 25 -5.58 1.88 3.82
CA TRP A 25 -4.15 1.91 3.50
C TRP A 25 -3.47 3.14 4.08
N THR A 26 -2.25 2.96 4.59
CA THR A 26 -1.40 4.03 5.10
C THR A 26 0.05 3.81 4.67
N THR A 27 0.81 4.90 4.57
CA THR A 27 2.25 4.87 4.27
C THR A 27 2.91 6.13 4.82
N PRO A 28 4.15 6.05 5.37
CA PRO A 28 4.91 7.24 5.77
C PRO A 28 5.59 7.92 4.58
N GLY A 29 5.57 7.31 3.39
CA GLY A 29 6.20 7.85 2.18
C GLY A 29 5.46 7.50 0.90
N GLY A 30 5.52 8.40 -0.08
CA GLY A 30 4.79 8.27 -1.33
C GLY A 30 3.33 8.68 -1.22
N THR A 31 2.53 8.36 -2.23
CA THR A 31 1.09 8.71 -2.29
C THR A 31 0.24 7.49 -2.65
N LEU A 32 -0.99 7.47 -2.15
CA LEU A 32 -1.98 6.42 -2.42
C LEU A 32 -3.14 7.04 -3.21
N ALA A 33 -3.50 6.47 -4.35
CA ALA A 33 -4.57 6.99 -5.20
C ALA A 33 -5.97 6.75 -4.60
N ASN A 34 -6.18 5.58 -3.97
CA ASN A 34 -7.43 5.20 -3.33
C ASN A 34 -7.18 4.46 -2.01
N PRO A 35 -6.89 5.18 -0.90
CA PRO A 35 -6.51 4.53 0.36
C PRO A 35 -7.62 3.69 1.02
N SER A 36 -8.87 3.72 0.53
CA SER A 36 -9.98 2.93 1.07
C SER A 36 -10.40 1.73 0.20
N GLY A 37 -9.68 1.47 -0.90
CA GLY A 37 -9.93 0.34 -1.79
C GLY A 37 -9.30 -0.97 -1.32
N ALA A 38 -9.84 -2.10 -1.77
CA ALA A 38 -9.15 -3.40 -1.67
C ALA A 38 -7.81 -3.41 -2.45
N GLU A 39 -7.69 -2.54 -3.44
CA GLU A 39 -6.45 -2.21 -4.14
C GLU A 39 -6.30 -0.71 -4.29
N THR A 40 -5.05 -0.25 -4.39
CA THR A 40 -4.70 1.14 -4.59
C THR A 40 -3.38 1.27 -5.33
N GLN A 41 -3.25 2.31 -6.14
CA GLN A 41 -1.96 2.66 -6.73
C GLN A 41 -1.13 3.43 -5.70
N TRP A 42 0.04 2.90 -5.37
CA TRP A 42 1.06 3.58 -4.57
C TRP A 42 2.13 4.16 -5.49
N THR A 43 2.42 5.46 -5.36
CA THR A 43 3.51 6.14 -6.08
C THR A 43 4.67 6.38 -5.13
N ALA A 44 5.86 5.93 -5.50
CA ALA A 44 7.06 6.05 -4.68
C ALA A 44 7.46 7.52 -4.43
N PRO A 45 7.96 7.85 -3.23
CA PRO A 45 8.50 9.17 -2.95
C PRO A 45 9.75 9.46 -3.81
N MET A 46 10.14 10.74 -3.85
CA MET A 46 11.42 11.18 -4.42
C MET A 46 12.56 11.06 -3.40
N GLN A 47 12.55 9.99 -2.61
CA GLN A 47 13.57 9.64 -1.62
C GLN A 47 13.83 8.14 -1.67
N GLU A 48 15.10 7.74 -1.64
CA GLU A 48 15.50 6.33 -1.59
C GLU A 48 15.29 5.74 -0.19
N GLY A 49 15.15 4.41 -0.14
CA GLY A 49 15.05 3.65 1.09
C GLY A 49 13.77 2.80 1.19
N PRO A 50 13.65 2.03 2.28
CA PRO A 50 12.47 1.24 2.55
C PRO A 50 11.28 2.14 2.87
N VAL A 51 10.12 1.85 2.26
CA VAL A 51 8.84 2.48 2.61
C VAL A 51 7.81 1.40 2.96
N PRO A 52 7.34 1.33 4.22
CA PRO A 52 6.27 0.42 4.58
C PRO A 52 4.91 0.95 4.10
N VAL A 53 4.17 0.12 3.37
CA VAL A 53 2.79 0.37 2.98
C VAL A 53 1.92 -0.62 3.76
N ALA A 54 1.11 -0.08 4.68
CA ALA A 54 0.32 -0.87 5.62
C ALA A 54 -1.17 -0.81 5.27
N ILE A 55 -1.89 -1.86 5.60
CA ILE A 55 -3.33 -1.99 5.44
C ILE A 55 -3.97 -2.39 6.77
N THR A 56 -5.08 -1.75 7.10
CA THR A 56 -6.01 -2.19 8.13
C THR A 56 -7.31 -2.60 7.46
N VAL A 57 -7.83 -3.77 7.81
CA VAL A 57 -9.13 -4.28 7.37
C VAL A 57 -10.03 -4.45 8.58
N THR A 58 -11.28 -3.99 8.50
CA THR A 58 -12.29 -4.14 9.57
C THR A 58 -13.59 -4.72 9.03
N ASP A 59 -14.23 -5.57 9.82
CA ASP A 59 -15.55 -6.17 9.55
C ASP A 59 -16.74 -5.27 9.92
N GLY A 60 -16.51 -4.11 10.56
CA GLY A 60 -17.57 -3.24 11.06
C GLY A 60 -18.32 -3.76 12.30
N LYS A 61 -17.93 -4.91 12.85
CA LYS A 61 -18.50 -5.56 14.05
C LYS A 61 -17.48 -5.71 15.19
N GLY A 62 -16.25 -5.25 14.99
CA GLY A 62 -15.20 -5.19 16.01
C GLY A 62 -13.98 -6.05 15.66
N GLY A 63 -14.06 -6.90 14.64
CA GLY A 63 -12.93 -7.58 14.05
C GLY A 63 -12.05 -6.62 13.25
N THR A 64 -10.74 -6.74 13.46
CA THR A 64 -9.74 -5.96 12.74
C THR A 64 -8.53 -6.84 12.43
N ALA A 65 -7.97 -6.70 11.23
CA ALA A 65 -6.72 -7.32 10.81
C ALA A 65 -5.80 -6.26 10.19
N THR A 66 -4.49 -6.42 10.38
CA THR A 66 -3.49 -5.51 9.81
C THR A 66 -2.38 -6.29 9.12
N ASP A 67 -1.82 -5.71 8.07
CA ASP A 67 -0.63 -6.24 7.39
C ASP A 67 0.19 -5.09 6.78
N ALA A 68 1.45 -5.34 6.46
CA ALA A 68 2.31 -4.37 5.82
C ALA A 68 3.33 -5.03 4.89
N ILE A 69 3.56 -4.38 3.74
CA ILE A 69 4.67 -4.69 2.85
C ILE A 69 5.70 -3.56 2.90
N THR A 70 6.98 -3.89 2.79
CA THR A 70 8.03 -2.88 2.64
C THR A 70 8.49 -2.83 1.20
N ILE A 71 8.34 -1.67 0.57
CA ILE A 71 8.80 -1.42 -0.80
C ILE A 71 10.14 -0.69 -0.74
N GLN A 72 11.18 -1.32 -1.28
CA GLN A 72 12.48 -0.66 -1.44
C GLN A 72 12.41 0.34 -2.59
N VAL A 73 12.67 1.61 -2.30
CA VAL A 73 12.76 2.69 -3.28
C VAL A 73 14.21 2.95 -3.63
N THR A 74 14.54 2.89 -4.91
CA THR A 74 15.89 3.14 -5.42
C THR A 74 15.86 4.19 -6.52
N LYS A 75 16.96 4.90 -6.71
CA LYS A 75 17.16 5.70 -7.92
C LYS A 75 17.15 4.75 -9.12
N GLY A 76 16.44 5.13 -10.17
CA GLY A 76 16.55 4.42 -11.43
C GLY A 76 17.96 4.62 -12.00
N ASN A 77 18.48 3.64 -12.76
CA ASN A 77 19.71 3.86 -13.50
C ASN A 77 19.52 5.05 -14.45
N SER A 78 20.21 6.15 -14.17
CA SER A 78 20.30 7.25 -15.11
C SER A 78 21.37 6.90 -16.14
N VAL A 79 20.95 6.54 -17.35
CA VAL A 79 21.88 6.54 -18.48
C VAL A 79 22.01 7.99 -18.92
N ILE A 80 23.16 8.59 -18.61
CA ILE A 80 23.59 9.86 -19.21
C ILE A 80 24.43 9.50 -20.44
N TRP A 81 23.96 9.93 -21.61
CA TRP A 81 24.68 9.81 -22.88
C TRP A 81 25.68 10.95 -23.04
#